data_AF-A0A366HJW5-F1
#
_entry.id   AF-A0A366HJW5-F1
#
_cell.length_a   1.000
_cell.length_b   1.000
_cell.length_c   1.000
_cell.angle_alpha   90.00
_cell.angle_beta   90.00
_cell.angle_gamma   90.00
#
_symmetry.space_group_name_H-M   'P 1'
#
loop_
_entity.id
_entity.type
_entity.pdbx_description
1 polymer ?
#
loop_
_entity_poly.entity_id
_entity_poly.type
_entity_poly.pdbx_seq_one_letter_code
_entity_poly.pdbx_strand_id
1 'polypeptide(L)'
;MCATHRSTVWKSAPFTIGCRTLVAIAALTLAPTCLTRANDPTPAQRLGELHTQFTETLDREVLTAHAAAAAKLRASYITALEQALAASTKAANLGDSLALRDEIKRINADPAAKPASTEPPPPTLAQLREKYEGALARLESDKDKKSQPYYAMYATVLSNYLKDLTKKGDLDGASSVQERLKEVAQKQPADAPKPAESRQAKVEIENVQMAPFRKGEPIHGDTDKFTWEDVPERFAGYQFSRDKTRYVGVLRFKVTSDGTVYLGCSDRWGGGGNDGPWKNEVITQSKMKSDGWKSVKAQQPGAMAETMDGSSSPGNARRANPLPSARKST
;
A
#
# COMPACT_ATOMS: atom_id res chain seq x y z
N MET A 1 26.17 -20.83 4.27
CA MET A 1 27.34 -20.10 3.74
C MET A 1 27.97 -19.35 4.90
N CYS A 2 29.24 -19.64 5.22
CA CYS A 2 29.98 -18.95 6.28
C CYS A 2 30.55 -17.63 5.76
N ALA A 3 30.36 -16.57 6.54
CA ALA A 3 31.21 -15.40 6.52
C ALA A 3 31.26 -14.81 7.94
N THR A 4 32.45 -14.79 8.51
CA THR A 4 32.80 -14.11 9.77
C THR A 4 33.12 -12.64 9.49
N HIS A 5 32.18 -11.74 9.74
CA HIS A 5 32.50 -10.37 10.15
C HIS A 5 31.32 -9.72 10.90
N ARG A 6 31.67 -8.95 11.94
CA ARG A 6 30.76 -8.31 12.89
C ARG A 6 29.81 -7.35 12.18
N SER A 7 28.54 -7.71 12.16
CA SER A 7 27.40 -6.84 11.91
C SER A 7 26.21 -7.42 12.66
N THR A 8 25.74 -6.76 13.71
CA THR A 8 24.49 -7.11 14.41
C THR A 8 23.32 -6.49 13.68
N VAL A 9 23.09 -6.93 12.44
CA VAL A 9 21.82 -6.68 11.76
C VAL A 9 20.87 -7.79 12.20
N TRP A 10 19.98 -7.45 13.13
CA TRP A 10 18.78 -8.23 13.37
C TRP A 10 17.95 -8.24 12.08
N LYS A 11 17.83 -9.37 11.39
CA LYS A 11 16.60 -9.55 10.60
C LYS A 11 15.55 -10.00 11.58
N SER A 12 14.68 -9.07 11.95
CA SER A 12 13.31 -9.48 12.17
C SER A 12 12.82 -10.21 10.90
N ALA A 13 11.81 -11.06 11.01
CA ALA A 13 10.85 -11.18 9.92
C ALA A 13 9.73 -10.18 10.22
N PRO A 14 9.88 -8.87 9.92
CA PRO A 14 8.77 -7.97 9.98
C PRO A 14 8.12 -7.94 8.59
N PHE A 15 6.81 -8.04 8.58
CA PHE A 15 5.98 -7.47 7.52
C PHE A 15 6.13 -5.95 7.62
N THR A 16 6.91 -5.23 6.82
CA THR A 16 6.74 -3.77 6.75
C THR A 16 7.11 -3.17 5.40
N ILE A 17 6.30 -2.18 5.05
CA ILE A 17 6.34 -1.24 3.95
C ILE A 17 7.61 -0.39 4.01
N GLY A 18 8.26 -0.23 2.86
CA GLY A 18 9.37 0.71 2.72
C GLY A 18 8.90 2.15 2.83
N CYS A 19 9.64 2.95 3.60
CA CYS A 19 9.65 4.39 3.46
C CYS A 19 10.26 4.71 2.09
N ARG A 20 9.43 5.24 1.19
CA ARG A 20 9.89 5.92 -0.03
C ARG A 20 9.37 7.34 -0.01
N THR A 21 10.35 8.23 -0.03
CA THR A 21 10.29 9.63 -0.40
C THR A 21 9.44 10.48 0.52
N LEU A 22 10.07 11.52 1.09
CA LEU A 22 9.39 12.77 1.36
C LEU A 22 8.59 13.11 0.09
N VAL A 23 7.29 12.79 0.09
CA VAL A 23 6.34 13.65 -0.58
C VAL A 23 6.62 14.99 0.09
N ALA A 24 7.17 15.92 -0.67
CA ALA A 24 7.12 17.30 -0.26
C ALA A 24 5.67 17.52 0.10
N ILE A 25 5.38 17.60 1.41
CA ILE A 25 4.17 18.25 1.88
C ILE A 25 4.36 19.61 1.25
N ALA A 26 3.72 19.84 0.11
CA ALA A 26 3.47 21.17 -0.35
C ALA A 26 2.69 21.74 0.82
N ALA A 27 3.43 22.38 1.74
CA ALA A 27 2.86 23.21 2.75
C ALA A 27 1.91 24.06 1.94
N LEU A 28 0.62 23.96 2.25
CA LEU A 28 -0.38 24.82 1.67
C LEU A 28 0.04 26.21 2.14
N THR A 29 0.96 26.83 1.40
CA THR A 29 1.35 28.20 1.57
C THR A 29 0.15 28.95 1.05
N LEU A 30 -0.81 29.13 1.96
CA LEU A 30 -1.82 30.17 1.86
C LEU A 30 -1.00 31.45 1.70
N ALA A 31 -0.69 31.81 0.46
CA ALA A 31 -0.15 33.10 0.14
C ALA A 31 -1.14 34.09 0.76
N PRO A 32 -0.70 34.97 1.67
CA PRO A 32 -1.57 35.99 2.23
C PRO A 32 -1.95 36.88 1.06
N THR A 33 -3.11 36.60 0.47
CA THR A 33 -3.75 37.52 -0.45
C THR A 33 -4.03 38.73 0.41
N CYS A 34 -3.31 39.83 0.16
CA CYS A 34 -3.59 41.13 0.78
C CYS A 34 -5.01 41.53 0.36
N LEU A 35 -5.99 41.07 1.14
CA LEU A 35 -7.38 41.44 0.99
C LEU A 35 -7.49 42.90 1.39
N THR A 36 -7.83 43.73 0.41
CA THR A 36 -8.40 45.05 0.65
C THR A 36 -9.60 44.90 1.58
N ARG A 37 -9.66 45.75 2.61
CA ARG A 37 -10.53 45.69 3.81
C ARG A 37 -12.05 45.90 3.55
N ALA A 38 -12.56 45.54 2.37
CA ALA A 38 -13.96 45.75 2.02
C ALA A 38 -14.64 44.39 1.81
N ASN A 39 -15.44 43.99 2.82
CA ASN A 39 -16.29 42.79 2.92
C ASN A 39 -15.58 41.54 3.45
N ASP A 40 -15.71 41.32 4.77
CA ASP A 40 -15.49 40.00 5.35
C ASP A 40 -16.43 38.99 4.65
N PRO A 41 -15.93 37.85 4.16
CA PRO A 41 -16.77 36.87 3.49
C PRO A 41 -17.86 36.37 4.44
N THR A 42 -19.08 36.30 3.94
CA THR A 42 -20.19 35.64 4.64
C THR A 42 -19.81 34.19 4.95
N PRO A 43 -20.39 33.56 5.98
CA PRO A 43 -20.06 32.18 6.31
C PRO A 43 -20.27 31.20 5.16
N ALA A 44 -21.31 31.42 4.36
CA ALA A 44 -21.59 30.64 3.16
C ALA A 44 -20.49 30.77 2.11
N GLN A 45 -20.00 31.99 1.84
CA GLN A 45 -18.88 32.22 0.93
C GLN A 45 -17.62 31.52 1.41
N ARG A 46 -17.29 31.66 2.71
CA ARG A 46 -16.11 31.02 3.28
C ARG A 46 -16.18 29.50 3.22
N LEU A 47 -17.35 28.91 3.52
CA LEU A 47 -17.58 27.48 3.41
C LEU A 47 -17.41 26.98 1.96
N GLY A 48 -17.90 27.76 0.99
CA GLY A 48 -17.71 27.49 -0.43
C GLY A 48 -16.24 27.48 -0.84
N GLU A 49 -15.47 28.50 -0.45
CA GLU A 49 -14.01 28.57 -0.70
C GLU A 49 -13.27 27.35 -0.14
N LEU A 50 -13.56 27.00 1.13
CA LEU A 50 -12.93 25.84 1.78
C LEU A 50 -13.25 24.53 1.05
N HIS A 51 -14.48 24.38 0.56
CA HIS A 51 -14.87 23.21 -0.20
C HIS A 51 -14.13 23.13 -1.54
N THR A 52 -14.06 24.23 -2.28
CA THR A 52 -13.35 24.30 -3.57
C THR A 52 -11.88 23.92 -3.41
N GLN A 53 -11.18 24.50 -2.42
CA GLN A 53 -9.78 24.18 -2.14
C GLN A 53 -9.56 22.70 -1.83
N PHE A 54 -10.47 22.11 -1.03
CA PHE A 54 -10.44 20.68 -0.74
C PHE A 54 -10.63 19.83 -2.01
N THR A 55 -11.64 20.14 -2.83
CA THR A 55 -11.93 19.36 -4.05
C THR A 55 -10.81 19.46 -5.08
N GLU A 56 -10.24 20.65 -5.31
CA GLU A 56 -9.13 20.84 -6.25
C GLU A 56 -7.88 20.09 -5.80
N THR A 57 -7.59 20.12 -4.49
CA THR A 57 -6.45 19.39 -3.93
C THR A 57 -6.67 17.88 -4.03
N LEU A 58 -7.85 17.39 -3.66
CA LEU A 58 -8.16 15.96 -3.76
C LEU A 58 -8.12 15.46 -5.22
N ASP A 59 -8.63 16.27 -6.16
CA ASP A 59 -8.65 15.95 -7.57
C ASP A 59 -7.24 15.85 -8.16
N ARG A 60 -6.41 16.88 -7.91
CA ARG A 60 -5.03 16.94 -8.40
C ARG A 60 -4.17 15.82 -7.83
N GLU A 61 -4.24 15.60 -6.52
CA GLU A 61 -3.31 14.70 -5.84
C GLU A 61 -3.75 13.23 -5.88
N VAL A 62 -5.06 12.95 -5.98
CA VAL A 62 -5.59 11.59 -5.87
C VAL A 62 -6.41 11.17 -7.09
N LEU A 63 -7.45 11.93 -7.45
CA LEU A 63 -8.42 11.46 -8.45
C LEU A 63 -7.84 11.41 -9.86
N THR A 64 -7.04 12.39 -10.25
CA THR A 64 -6.37 12.42 -11.57
C THR A 64 -5.44 11.22 -11.76
N ALA A 65 -4.61 10.92 -10.76
CA ALA A 65 -3.70 9.78 -10.81
C ALA A 65 -4.46 8.44 -10.85
N HIS A 66 -5.54 8.32 -10.07
CA HIS A 66 -6.41 7.14 -10.10
C HIS A 66 -7.08 6.95 -11.47
N ALA A 67 -7.64 8.01 -12.06
CA ALA A 67 -8.28 7.96 -13.37
C ALA A 67 -7.30 7.52 -14.47
N ALA A 68 -6.07 8.06 -14.47
CA ALA A 68 -5.01 7.64 -15.39
C ALA A 68 -4.62 6.16 -15.21
N ALA A 69 -4.51 5.69 -13.95
CA ALA A 69 -4.22 4.28 -13.66
C ALA A 69 -5.34 3.34 -14.12
N ALA A 70 -6.61 3.72 -13.89
CA ALA A 70 -7.77 2.96 -14.35
C ALA A 70 -7.84 2.90 -15.89
N ALA A 71 -7.57 4.02 -16.58
CA ALA A 71 -7.51 4.05 -18.03
C ALA A 71 -6.40 3.13 -18.59
N LYS A 72 -5.22 3.14 -17.97
CA LYS A 72 -4.11 2.24 -18.33
C LYS A 72 -4.46 0.76 -18.09
N LEU A 73 -5.09 0.44 -16.96
CA LEU A 73 -5.54 -0.92 -16.66
C LEU A 73 -6.55 -1.41 -17.70
N ARG A 74 -7.53 -0.56 -18.07
CA ARG A 74 -8.50 -0.87 -19.12
C ARG A 74 -7.84 -1.11 -20.46
N ALA A 75 -6.90 -0.26 -20.87
CA ALA A 75 -6.17 -0.45 -22.13
C ALA A 75 -5.44 -1.80 -22.16
N SER A 76 -4.76 -2.15 -21.06
CA SER A 76 -4.10 -3.46 -20.91
C SER A 76 -5.09 -4.63 -21.00
N TYR A 77 -6.30 -4.47 -20.45
CA TYR A 77 -7.34 -5.49 -20.51
C TYR A 77 -7.86 -5.71 -21.93
N ILE A 78 -8.12 -4.63 -22.68
CA ILE A 78 -8.53 -4.70 -24.10
C ILE A 78 -7.46 -5.41 -24.93
N THR A 79 -6.18 -5.05 -24.77
CA THR A 79 -5.09 -5.73 -25.49
C THR A 79 -5.02 -7.23 -25.16
N ALA A 80 -5.24 -7.61 -23.90
CA ALA A 80 -5.27 -9.02 -23.51
C ALA A 80 -6.46 -9.77 -24.14
N LEU A 81 -7.63 -9.13 -24.25
CA LEU A 81 -8.79 -9.69 -24.94
C LEU A 81 -8.53 -9.88 -26.44
N GLU A 82 -7.90 -8.90 -27.11
CA GLU A 82 -7.53 -8.99 -28.53
C GLU A 82 -6.56 -10.14 -28.80
N GLN A 83 -5.56 -10.32 -27.92
CA GLN A 83 -4.63 -11.43 -28.00
C GLN A 83 -5.33 -12.79 -27.82
N ALA A 84 -6.23 -12.89 -26.85
CA ALA A 84 -7.04 -14.09 -26.62
C ALA A 84 -7.95 -14.39 -27.83
N LEU A 85 -8.54 -13.36 -28.45
CA LEU A 85 -9.38 -13.48 -29.64
C LEU A 85 -8.59 -14.02 -30.83
N ALA A 86 -7.38 -13.48 -31.06
CA ALA A 86 -6.50 -13.95 -32.13
C ALA A 86 -6.13 -15.44 -31.93
N ALA A 87 -5.81 -15.83 -30.69
CA ALA A 87 -5.49 -17.22 -30.35
C ALA A 87 -6.69 -18.16 -30.57
N SER A 88 -7.87 -17.77 -30.09
CA SER A 88 -9.12 -18.53 -30.26
C SER A 88 -9.49 -18.71 -31.73
N THR A 89 -9.33 -17.66 -32.53
CA THR A 89 -9.57 -17.69 -33.98
C THR A 89 -8.62 -18.64 -34.68
N LYS A 90 -7.32 -18.63 -34.32
CA LYS A 90 -6.33 -19.57 -34.84
C LYS A 90 -6.64 -21.03 -34.47
N ALA A 91 -7.25 -21.24 -33.30
CA ALA A 91 -7.69 -22.54 -32.82
C ALA A 91 -9.05 -22.98 -33.38
N ALA A 92 -9.68 -22.18 -34.25
CA ALA A 92 -11.03 -22.41 -34.78
C ALA A 92 -12.12 -22.60 -33.70
N ASN A 93 -11.97 -21.97 -32.53
CA ASN A 93 -12.98 -21.98 -31.46
C ASN A 93 -13.95 -20.81 -31.64
N LEU A 94 -15.07 -21.04 -32.34
CA LEU A 94 -16.05 -19.99 -32.65
C LEU A 94 -16.71 -19.40 -31.39
N GLY A 95 -17.04 -20.24 -30.40
CA GLY A 95 -17.73 -19.80 -29.18
C GLY A 95 -16.90 -18.79 -28.38
N ASP A 96 -15.65 -19.13 -28.11
CA ASP A 96 -14.71 -18.25 -27.39
C ASP A 96 -14.45 -16.95 -28.17
N SER A 97 -14.30 -17.04 -29.51
CA SER A 97 -14.06 -15.87 -30.35
C SER A 97 -15.23 -14.88 -30.34
N LEU A 98 -16.49 -15.37 -30.36
CA LEU A 98 -17.67 -14.50 -30.28
C LEU A 98 -17.75 -13.82 -28.91
N ALA A 99 -17.58 -14.59 -27.82
CA ALA A 99 -17.62 -14.06 -26.46
C ALA A 99 -16.54 -12.98 -26.20
N LEU A 100 -15.31 -13.19 -26.67
CA LEU A 100 -14.22 -12.22 -26.54
C LEU A 100 -14.48 -10.95 -27.35
N ARG A 101 -15.00 -11.09 -28.57
CA ARG A 101 -15.34 -9.93 -29.42
C ARG A 101 -16.45 -9.08 -28.80
N ASP A 102 -17.46 -9.71 -28.25
CA ASP A 102 -18.59 -9.01 -27.64
C ASP A 102 -18.16 -8.32 -26.33
N GLU A 103 -17.22 -8.91 -25.57
CA GLU A 103 -16.59 -8.26 -24.42
C GLU A 103 -15.81 -7.00 -24.81
N ILE A 104 -14.99 -7.07 -25.88
CA ILE A 104 -14.25 -5.91 -26.39
C ILE A 104 -15.22 -4.78 -26.78
N LYS A 105 -16.29 -5.11 -27.51
CA LYS A 105 -17.33 -4.13 -27.88
C LYS A 105 -17.97 -3.50 -26.66
N ARG A 106 -18.29 -4.31 -25.65
CA ARG A 106 -18.92 -3.85 -24.40
C ARG A 106 -18.04 -2.84 -23.66
N ILE A 107 -16.77 -3.17 -23.43
CA ILE A 107 -15.82 -2.28 -22.73
C ILE A 107 -15.54 -0.99 -23.50
N ASN A 108 -15.56 -1.03 -24.84
CA ASN A 108 -15.40 0.15 -25.67
C ASN A 108 -16.65 1.04 -25.69
N ALA A 109 -17.84 0.46 -25.61
CA ALA A 109 -19.11 1.19 -25.58
C ALA A 109 -19.31 1.93 -24.25
N ASP A 110 -18.98 1.26 -23.13
CA ASP A 110 -19.07 1.85 -21.80
C ASP A 110 -17.82 1.49 -20.97
N PRO A 111 -16.92 2.45 -20.76
CA PRO A 111 -15.74 2.30 -19.90
C PRO A 111 -16.04 1.86 -18.46
N ALA A 112 -17.24 2.18 -17.97
CA ALA A 112 -17.68 1.89 -16.61
C ALA A 112 -18.53 0.62 -16.51
N ALA A 113 -18.82 -0.04 -17.64
CA ALA A 113 -19.63 -1.24 -17.63
C ALA A 113 -18.91 -2.36 -16.88
N LYS A 114 -19.53 -2.81 -15.78
CA LYS A 114 -19.11 -4.02 -15.09
C LYS A 114 -19.29 -5.25 -15.99
N PRO A 115 -18.42 -6.26 -15.90
CA PRO A 115 -18.58 -7.50 -16.65
C PRO A 115 -19.99 -8.08 -16.47
N ALA A 116 -20.63 -8.40 -17.60
CA ALA A 116 -21.97 -8.96 -17.57
C ALA A 116 -21.93 -10.35 -16.91
N SER A 117 -22.76 -10.52 -15.88
CA SER A 117 -22.88 -11.77 -15.10
C SER A 117 -23.83 -12.79 -15.75
N THR A 118 -24.32 -12.54 -16.96
CA THR A 118 -25.30 -13.40 -17.63
C THR A 118 -24.57 -14.42 -18.50
N GLU A 119 -24.73 -15.70 -18.14
CA GLU A 119 -24.11 -16.90 -18.74
C GLU A 119 -22.64 -17.13 -18.34
N PRO A 120 -22.23 -18.36 -17.95
CA PRO A 120 -20.86 -18.64 -17.55
C PRO A 120 -19.91 -18.36 -18.72
N PRO A 121 -18.98 -17.38 -18.59
CA PRO A 121 -18.09 -17.04 -19.68
C PRO A 121 -17.13 -18.19 -19.98
N PRO A 122 -16.59 -18.28 -21.21
CA PRO A 122 -15.50 -19.20 -21.50
C PRO A 122 -14.35 -19.06 -20.49
N PRO A 123 -13.64 -20.16 -20.13
CA PRO A 123 -12.63 -20.13 -19.07
C PRO A 123 -11.57 -19.05 -19.23
N THR A 124 -11.12 -18.81 -20.46
CA THR A 124 -10.16 -17.75 -20.79
C THR A 124 -10.69 -16.35 -20.46
N LEU A 125 -11.94 -16.07 -20.84
CA LEU A 125 -12.59 -14.78 -20.55
C LEU A 125 -12.84 -14.62 -19.04
N ALA A 126 -13.25 -15.69 -18.36
CA ALA A 126 -13.44 -15.69 -16.91
C ALA A 126 -12.16 -15.27 -16.16
N GLN A 127 -11.02 -15.89 -16.51
CA GLN A 127 -9.72 -15.58 -15.90
C GLN A 127 -9.27 -14.14 -16.18
N LEU A 128 -9.52 -13.63 -17.39
CA LEU A 128 -9.19 -12.25 -17.75
C LEU A 128 -10.05 -11.25 -16.96
N ARG A 129 -11.36 -11.51 -16.82
CA ARG A 129 -12.29 -10.70 -16.01
C ARG A 129 -11.86 -10.66 -14.54
N GLU A 130 -11.60 -11.81 -13.94
CA GLU A 130 -11.16 -11.91 -12.53
C GLU A 130 -9.89 -11.08 -12.28
N LYS A 131 -8.90 -11.17 -13.18
CA LYS A 131 -7.67 -10.37 -13.09
C LYS A 131 -7.94 -8.87 -13.19
N TYR A 132 -8.79 -8.46 -14.13
CA TYR A 132 -9.14 -7.05 -14.33
C TYR A 132 -9.89 -6.48 -13.13
N GLU A 133 -10.94 -7.18 -12.67
CA GLU A 133 -11.74 -6.79 -11.50
C GLU A 133 -10.88 -6.74 -10.23
N GLY A 134 -10.03 -7.75 -10.01
CA GLY A 134 -9.11 -7.79 -8.87
C GLY A 134 -8.08 -6.64 -8.89
N ALA A 135 -7.65 -6.21 -10.08
CA ALA A 135 -6.78 -5.05 -10.22
C ALA A 135 -7.54 -3.72 -10.02
N LEU A 136 -8.77 -3.63 -10.51
CA LEU A 136 -9.63 -2.45 -10.33
C LEU A 136 -9.95 -2.23 -8.85
N ALA A 137 -10.33 -3.28 -8.13
CA ALA A 137 -10.60 -3.23 -6.68
C ALA A 137 -9.37 -2.75 -5.87
N ARG A 138 -8.15 -3.11 -6.31
CA ARG A 138 -6.91 -2.60 -5.69
C ARG A 138 -6.73 -1.10 -5.95
N LEU A 139 -6.98 -0.64 -7.17
CA LEU A 139 -6.92 0.80 -7.50
C LEU A 139 -7.94 1.61 -6.69
N GLU A 140 -9.16 1.11 -6.54
CA GLU A 140 -10.20 1.74 -5.72
C GLU A 140 -9.77 1.83 -4.25
N SER A 141 -9.26 0.72 -3.68
CA SER A 141 -8.73 0.70 -2.31
C SER A 141 -7.56 1.68 -2.12
N ASP A 142 -6.67 1.78 -3.09
CA ASP A 142 -5.53 2.70 -3.03
C ASP A 142 -5.98 4.16 -3.14
N LYS A 143 -6.97 4.46 -3.99
CA LYS A 143 -7.59 5.78 -4.07
C LYS A 143 -8.21 6.15 -2.72
N ASP A 144 -9.03 5.27 -2.14
CA ASP A 144 -9.68 5.53 -0.86
C ASP A 144 -8.67 5.79 0.26
N LYS A 145 -7.61 4.97 0.37
CA LYS A 145 -6.51 5.18 1.33
C LYS A 145 -5.81 6.52 1.14
N LYS A 146 -5.52 6.88 -0.12
CA LYS A 146 -4.85 8.15 -0.44
C LYS A 146 -5.76 9.36 -0.20
N SER A 147 -7.08 9.21 -0.33
CA SER A 147 -8.05 10.27 -0.06
C SER A 147 -8.24 10.56 1.43
N GLN A 148 -8.09 9.56 2.31
CA GLN A 148 -8.31 9.70 3.76
C GLN A 148 -7.65 10.92 4.41
N PRO A 149 -6.33 11.20 4.24
CA PRO A 149 -5.70 12.36 4.88
C PRO A 149 -6.32 13.70 4.46
N TYR A 150 -6.81 13.82 3.23
CA TYR A 150 -7.46 15.04 2.75
C TYR A 150 -8.83 15.25 3.40
N TYR A 151 -9.62 14.18 3.56
CA TYR A 151 -10.89 14.24 4.30
C TYR A 151 -10.67 14.61 5.77
N ALA A 152 -9.67 14.01 6.43
CA ALA A 152 -9.33 14.31 7.82
C ALA A 152 -8.89 15.77 8.01
N MET A 153 -8.07 16.29 7.08
CA MET A 153 -7.66 17.70 7.08
C MET A 153 -8.85 18.63 6.89
N TYR A 154 -9.74 18.33 5.94
CA TYR A 154 -10.94 19.13 5.68
C TYR A 154 -11.89 19.15 6.88
N ALA A 155 -12.14 17.99 7.50
CA ALA A 155 -12.94 17.88 8.71
C ALA A 155 -12.34 18.70 9.88
N THR A 156 -11.01 18.72 10.02
CA THR A 156 -10.32 19.53 11.03
C THR A 156 -10.54 21.02 10.79
N VAL A 157 -10.40 21.49 9.55
CA VAL A 157 -10.64 22.90 9.18
C VAL A 157 -12.09 23.31 9.45
N LEU A 158 -13.06 22.47 9.08
CA LEU A 158 -14.48 22.72 9.35
C LEU A 158 -14.79 22.75 10.85
N SER A 159 -14.20 21.84 11.64
CA SER A 159 -14.37 21.82 13.11
C SER A 159 -13.84 23.09 13.78
N ASN A 160 -12.69 23.60 13.33
CA ASN A 160 -12.17 24.87 13.82
C ASN A 160 -13.07 26.04 13.41
N TYR A 161 -13.55 26.05 12.17
CA TYR A 161 -14.45 27.09 11.69
C TYR A 161 -15.79 27.12 12.44
N LEU A 162 -16.34 25.95 12.76
CA LEU A 162 -17.52 25.80 13.61
C LEU A 162 -17.33 26.45 14.98
N LYS A 163 -16.17 26.22 15.62
CA LYS A 163 -15.83 26.83 16.92
C LYS A 163 -15.78 28.35 16.82
N ASP A 164 -15.23 28.89 15.73
CA ASP A 164 -15.11 30.33 15.52
C ASP A 164 -16.46 31.00 15.29
N LEU A 165 -17.35 30.39 14.48
CA LEU A 165 -18.72 30.88 14.29
C LEU A 165 -19.53 30.85 15.60
N THR A 166 -19.38 29.78 16.38
CA THR A 166 -20.03 29.67 17.70
C THR A 166 -19.56 30.77 18.65
N LYS A 167 -18.26 31.08 18.70
CA LYS A 167 -17.71 32.18 19.51
C LYS A 167 -18.22 33.55 19.06
N LYS A 168 -18.49 33.73 17.77
CA LYS A 168 -19.05 34.96 17.20
C LYS A 168 -20.57 35.09 17.41
N GLY A 169 -21.25 34.05 17.90
CA GLY A 169 -22.70 34.03 18.04
C GLY A 169 -23.46 33.79 16.73
N ASP A 170 -22.77 33.41 15.66
CA ASP A 170 -23.38 33.11 14.36
C ASP A 170 -23.84 31.65 14.31
N LEU A 171 -25.03 31.41 14.87
CA LEU A 171 -25.58 30.06 15.04
C LEU A 171 -26.07 29.45 13.72
N ASP A 172 -26.57 30.28 12.79
CA ASP A 172 -27.03 29.83 11.48
C ASP A 172 -25.84 29.32 10.65
N GLY A 173 -24.75 30.09 10.60
CA GLY A 173 -23.52 29.66 9.96
C GLY A 173 -22.92 28.40 10.61
N ALA A 174 -22.93 28.33 11.94
CA ALA A 174 -22.47 27.14 12.67
C ALA A 174 -23.27 25.88 12.29
N SER A 175 -24.60 25.98 12.16
CA SER A 175 -25.45 24.87 11.73
C SER A 175 -25.09 24.37 10.34
N SER A 176 -24.88 25.28 9.37
CA SER A 176 -24.46 24.89 8.00
C SER A 176 -23.11 24.16 7.98
N VAL A 177 -22.15 24.58 8.80
CA VAL A 177 -20.84 23.89 8.92
C VAL A 177 -21.01 22.52 9.56
N GLN A 178 -21.90 22.38 10.54
CA GLN A 178 -22.18 21.09 11.17
C GLN A 178 -22.81 20.09 10.19
N GLU A 179 -23.71 20.52 9.32
CA GLU A 179 -24.26 19.69 8.25
C GLU A 179 -23.16 19.22 7.29
N ARG A 180 -22.27 20.12 6.88
CA ARG A 180 -21.13 19.76 6.02
C ARG A 180 -20.21 18.73 6.69
N LEU A 181 -19.95 18.86 7.99
CA LEU A 181 -19.17 17.86 8.73
C LEU A 181 -19.83 16.47 8.69
N LYS A 182 -21.17 16.39 8.79
CA LYS A 182 -21.90 15.12 8.66
C LYS A 182 -21.76 14.53 7.26
N GLU A 183 -21.88 15.35 6.22
CA GLU A 183 -21.69 14.90 4.84
C GLU A 183 -20.26 14.40 4.59
N VAL A 184 -19.25 15.11 5.13
CA VAL A 184 -17.84 14.69 5.04
C VAL A 184 -17.65 13.35 5.73
N ALA A 185 -18.25 13.15 6.91
CA ALA A 185 -18.20 11.87 7.62
C ALA A 185 -18.89 10.72 6.86
N GLN A 186 -19.94 11.00 6.08
CA GLN A 186 -20.60 10.01 5.21
C GLN A 186 -19.77 9.66 3.97
N LYS A 187 -19.07 10.65 3.39
CA LYS A 187 -18.26 10.48 2.18
C LYS A 187 -16.85 9.97 2.46
N GLN A 188 -16.35 10.17 3.67
CA GLN A 188 -15.13 9.51 4.11
C GLN A 188 -15.37 8.01 3.92
N PRO A 189 -14.54 7.31 3.13
CA PRO A 189 -14.71 5.88 2.92
C PRO A 189 -14.80 5.26 4.30
N ALA A 190 -16.00 4.73 4.63
CA ALA A 190 -16.34 4.22 5.95
C ALA A 190 -15.14 3.41 6.41
N ASP A 191 -14.46 3.90 7.46
CA ASP A 191 -13.10 3.49 7.82
C ASP A 191 -12.89 2.05 7.40
N ALA A 192 -12.01 1.82 6.40
CA ALA A 192 -11.66 0.47 5.98
C ALA A 192 -11.51 -0.34 7.26
N PRO A 193 -12.43 -1.30 7.51
CA PRO A 193 -12.90 -1.67 8.84
C PRO A 193 -11.71 -1.72 9.77
N LYS A 194 -11.53 -0.69 10.61
CA LYS A 194 -10.33 -0.41 11.41
C LYS A 194 -9.58 -1.73 11.67
N PRO A 195 -8.54 -2.07 10.88
CA PRO A 195 -8.22 -3.42 10.38
C PRO A 195 -8.66 -4.49 11.36
N ALA A 196 -9.94 -4.89 11.27
CA ALA A 196 -10.74 -5.51 12.34
C ALA A 196 -9.89 -5.95 13.53
N GLU A 197 -9.46 -5.00 14.39
CA GLU A 197 -8.32 -5.13 15.33
C GLU A 197 -7.67 -6.50 15.23
N SER A 198 -6.85 -6.77 14.19
CA SER A 198 -6.48 -8.14 13.78
C SER A 198 -6.42 -9.05 14.99
N ARG A 199 -7.50 -9.82 15.26
CA ARG A 199 -7.84 -10.25 16.63
C ARG A 199 -6.56 -10.83 17.19
N GLN A 200 -5.92 -10.17 18.14
CA GLN A 200 -4.61 -10.65 18.56
C GLN A 200 -4.87 -11.99 19.22
N ALA A 201 -4.11 -13.00 18.83
CA ALA A 201 -4.26 -14.29 19.48
C ALA A 201 -3.89 -14.09 20.95
N LYS A 202 -4.71 -14.59 21.87
CA LYS A 202 -4.36 -14.59 23.29
C LYS A 202 -3.24 -15.61 23.47
N VAL A 203 -2.04 -15.16 23.79
CA VAL A 203 -0.88 -16.01 23.99
C VAL A 203 -0.50 -16.07 25.45
N GLU A 204 -0.42 -17.28 26.00
CA GLU A 204 0.17 -17.56 27.29
C GLU A 204 1.65 -17.88 27.07
N ILE A 205 2.56 -17.20 27.78
CA ILE A 205 4.01 -17.34 27.58
C ILE A 205 4.64 -17.67 28.93
N GLU A 206 5.46 -18.71 28.98
CA GLU A 206 6.11 -19.17 30.21
C GLU A 206 7.44 -18.43 30.44
N ASN A 207 7.77 -18.17 31.72
CA ASN A 207 9.06 -17.61 32.15
C ASN A 207 9.45 -16.26 31.53
N VAL A 208 8.48 -15.44 31.11
CA VAL A 208 8.75 -14.12 30.54
C VAL A 208 8.33 -12.95 31.44
N GLN A 209 9.10 -11.87 31.37
CA GLN A 209 8.74 -10.54 31.79
C GLN A 209 8.22 -9.77 30.58
N MET A 210 7.06 -9.12 30.73
CA MET A 210 6.57 -8.19 29.72
C MET A 210 7.31 -6.86 29.86
N ALA A 211 7.87 -6.36 28.77
CA ALA A 211 8.53 -5.06 28.71
C ALA A 211 7.84 -4.14 27.68
N PRO A 212 7.84 -2.82 27.87
CA PRO A 212 7.29 -1.88 26.90
C PRO A 212 8.05 -1.94 25.57
N PHE A 213 7.34 -2.07 24.45
CA PHE A 213 7.97 -2.04 23.13
C PHE A 213 8.12 -0.59 22.66
N ARG A 214 9.23 0.05 23.06
CA ARG A 214 9.52 1.46 22.76
C ARG A 214 11.00 1.68 22.48
N LYS A 215 11.30 2.78 21.79
CA LYS A 215 12.68 3.20 21.52
C LYS A 215 13.50 3.31 22.81
N GLY A 216 14.73 2.80 22.78
CA GLY A 216 15.68 2.78 23.90
C GLY A 216 15.47 1.64 24.90
N GLU A 217 14.38 0.87 24.80
CA GLU A 217 14.19 -0.28 25.69
C GLU A 217 15.13 -1.43 25.27
N PRO A 218 15.79 -2.14 26.21
CA PRO A 218 16.67 -3.25 25.87
C PRO A 218 15.92 -4.43 25.24
N ILE A 219 16.47 -4.97 24.15
CA ILE A 219 15.92 -6.11 23.40
C ILE A 219 16.10 -7.42 24.20
N HIS A 220 17.25 -7.57 24.88
CA HIS A 220 17.58 -8.75 25.68
C HIS A 220 17.68 -8.45 27.16
N GLY A 221 17.52 -9.47 28.01
CA GLY A 221 17.73 -9.35 29.46
C GLY A 221 19.20 -9.40 29.89
N ASP A 222 20.12 -9.77 29.00
CA ASP A 222 21.52 -10.06 29.33
C ASP A 222 22.47 -8.88 29.08
N THR A 223 22.12 -7.97 28.18
CA THR A 223 22.94 -6.81 27.81
C THR A 223 22.08 -5.59 27.48
N ASP A 224 22.42 -4.45 28.07
CA ASP A 224 21.85 -3.14 27.70
C ASP A 224 22.43 -2.62 26.37
N LYS A 225 23.25 -3.44 25.70
CA LYS A 225 23.96 -3.09 24.46
C LYS A 225 23.02 -3.03 23.26
N PHE A 226 21.91 -3.76 23.30
CA PHE A 226 20.94 -3.81 22.21
C PHE A 226 19.63 -3.23 22.70
N THR A 227 19.30 -2.04 22.20
CA THR A 227 18.03 -1.37 22.47
C THR A 227 17.27 -1.17 21.17
N TRP A 228 15.95 -0.98 21.27
CA TRP A 228 15.14 -0.66 20.11
C TRP A 228 15.49 0.74 19.59
N GLU A 229 16.03 0.85 18.39
CA GLU A 229 16.35 2.15 17.79
C GLU A 229 15.11 2.85 17.22
N ASP A 230 14.17 2.05 16.74
CA ASP A 230 12.88 2.47 16.19
C ASP A 230 11.82 1.41 16.49
N VAL A 231 10.57 1.86 16.68
CA VAL A 231 9.41 1.00 16.87
C VAL A 231 8.33 1.44 15.91
N PRO A 232 7.89 0.56 14.99
CA PRO A 232 6.84 0.93 14.03
C PRO A 232 5.58 1.41 14.76
N GLU A 233 4.98 2.51 14.28
CA GLU A 233 3.84 3.18 14.92
C GLU A 233 2.67 2.23 15.20
N ARG A 234 2.44 1.22 14.36
CA ARG A 234 1.40 0.19 14.57
C ARG A 234 1.59 -0.65 15.84
N PHE A 235 2.79 -0.64 16.42
CA PHE A 235 3.11 -1.32 17.67
C PHE A 235 3.28 -0.32 18.83
N ALA A 236 2.92 0.94 18.66
CA ALA A 236 2.94 1.92 19.74
C ALA A 236 2.05 1.46 20.90
N GLY A 237 2.58 1.45 22.12
CA GLY A 237 1.89 1.00 23.33
C GLY A 237 1.87 -0.52 23.53
N TYR A 238 2.44 -1.30 22.61
CA TYR A 238 2.53 -2.75 22.76
C TYR A 238 3.61 -3.10 23.80
N GLN A 239 3.51 -4.32 24.30
CA GLN A 239 4.55 -4.94 25.12
C GLN A 239 5.12 -6.16 24.38
N PHE A 240 6.35 -6.53 24.72
CA PHE A 240 6.98 -7.74 24.22
C PHE A 240 7.47 -8.61 25.39
N SER A 241 7.45 -9.92 25.16
CA SER A 241 7.93 -10.89 26.13
C SER A 241 9.45 -10.98 26.10
N ARG A 242 10.08 -10.83 27.27
CA ARG A 242 11.52 -11.05 27.49
C ARG A 242 11.70 -12.20 28.47
N ASP A 243 12.68 -13.07 28.28
CA ASP A 243 12.99 -14.11 29.27
C ASP A 243 13.36 -13.46 30.62
N LYS A 244 12.80 -13.97 31.73
CA LYS A 244 13.14 -13.56 33.10
C LYS A 244 14.55 -14.03 33.48
N THR A 245 14.98 -15.15 32.93
CA THR A 245 16.26 -15.78 33.24
C THR A 245 17.27 -15.48 32.15
N ARG A 246 18.50 -15.10 32.52
CA ARG A 246 19.50 -14.59 31.55
C ARG A 246 20.04 -15.65 30.57
N TYR A 247 19.56 -16.90 30.61
CA TYR A 247 20.24 -18.04 29.96
C TYR A 247 19.31 -19.10 29.35
N VAL A 248 17.98 -18.92 29.34
CA VAL A 248 17.10 -19.92 28.72
C VAL A 248 16.81 -19.51 27.27
N GLY A 249 17.53 -20.11 26.33
CA GLY A 249 17.34 -19.91 24.89
C GLY A 249 16.00 -20.46 24.33
N VAL A 250 15.03 -20.77 25.19
CA VAL A 250 13.78 -21.45 24.83
C VAL A 250 12.58 -20.62 25.28
N LEU A 251 11.89 -20.02 24.31
CA LEU A 251 10.59 -19.41 24.52
C LEU A 251 9.49 -20.47 24.39
N ARG A 252 8.74 -20.71 25.46
CA ARG A 252 7.55 -21.58 25.43
C ARG A 252 6.30 -20.72 25.47
N PHE A 253 5.41 -20.93 24.51
CA PHE A 253 4.14 -20.22 24.46
C PHE A 253 3.00 -21.12 23.98
N LYS A 254 1.78 -20.79 24.39
CA LYS A 254 0.53 -21.43 24.00
C LYS A 254 -0.42 -20.38 23.46
N VAL A 255 -0.95 -20.61 22.27
CA VAL A 255 -2.01 -19.78 21.70
C VAL A 255 -3.36 -20.31 22.19
N THR A 256 -4.14 -19.46 22.85
CA THR A 256 -5.40 -19.82 23.53
C THR A 256 -6.65 -19.22 22.86
N SER A 257 -6.47 -18.34 21.89
CA SER A 257 -7.57 -17.86 21.04
C SER A 257 -7.13 -17.69 19.60
N ASP A 258 -8.08 -17.74 18.68
CA ASP A 258 -7.82 -17.43 17.28
C ASP A 258 -7.33 -15.99 17.13
N GLY A 259 -6.34 -15.81 16.27
CA GLY A 259 -5.79 -14.49 16.04
C GLY A 259 -4.41 -14.45 15.40
N THR A 260 -3.89 -13.23 15.28
CA THR A 260 -2.52 -12.99 14.78
C THR A 260 -1.52 -12.98 15.93
N VAL A 261 -0.40 -13.69 15.74
CA VAL A 261 0.76 -13.69 16.66
C VAL A 261 1.97 -13.11 15.92
N TYR A 262 2.63 -12.12 16.52
CA TYR A 262 3.87 -11.57 16.02
C TYR A 262 5.06 -12.16 16.78
N LEU A 263 5.96 -12.82 16.06
CA LEU A 263 7.19 -13.39 16.63
C LEU A 263 8.40 -12.60 16.12
N GLY A 264 9.13 -11.97 17.03
CA GLY A 264 10.45 -11.41 16.75
C GLY A 264 11.49 -12.53 16.77
N CYS A 265 12.05 -12.85 15.61
CA CYS A 265 13.12 -13.83 15.49
C CYS A 265 14.36 -13.16 14.90
N SER A 266 15.55 -13.64 15.25
CA SER A 266 16.78 -13.26 14.53
C SER A 266 16.85 -13.97 13.18
N ASP A 267 17.83 -13.61 12.34
CA ASP A 267 18.11 -14.30 11.08
C ASP A 267 18.75 -15.68 11.26
N ARG A 268 19.19 -16.00 12.48
CA ARG A 268 19.81 -17.28 12.85
C ARG A 268 18.77 -18.35 13.14
N TRP A 269 17.87 -18.58 12.20
CA TRP A 269 16.91 -19.69 12.28
C TRP A 269 17.65 -21.03 12.19
N GLY A 270 17.55 -21.83 13.24
CA GLY A 270 18.08 -23.20 13.27
C GLY A 270 19.61 -23.32 13.39
N GLY A 271 20.31 -22.29 13.88
CA GLY A 271 21.76 -22.36 14.07
C GLY A 271 22.28 -21.37 15.11
N GLY A 272 22.34 -21.80 16.37
CA GLY A 272 23.00 -21.07 17.44
C GLY A 272 24.06 -21.93 18.13
N GLY A 273 25.33 -21.53 18.04
CA GLY A 273 26.43 -21.97 18.92
C GLY A 273 27.46 -22.92 18.29
N ASN A 274 28.73 -22.56 18.37
CA ASN A 274 29.90 -23.40 18.07
C ASN A 274 29.92 -24.66 18.95
N ASP A 275 30.10 -25.82 18.31
CA ASP A 275 30.81 -27.03 18.76
C ASP A 275 30.39 -27.76 20.07
N GLY A 276 29.22 -27.48 20.64
CA GLY A 276 28.66 -28.25 21.76
C GLY A 276 27.58 -29.27 21.33
N PRO A 277 27.28 -30.32 22.14
CA PRO A 277 26.26 -31.34 21.85
C PRO A 277 24.81 -30.82 22.02
N TRP A 278 24.54 -29.58 21.62
CA TRP A 278 23.22 -28.99 21.66
C TRP A 278 22.34 -29.69 20.63
N LYS A 279 21.18 -30.22 21.08
CA LYS A 279 20.18 -30.74 20.16
C LYS A 279 19.56 -29.57 19.39
N ASN A 280 19.08 -29.81 18.17
CA ASN A 280 18.31 -28.81 17.42
C ASN A 280 17.00 -28.49 18.17
N GLU A 281 17.06 -27.52 19.07
CA GLU A 281 15.98 -27.14 19.99
C GLU A 281 14.95 -26.19 19.36
N VAL A 282 15.13 -25.83 18.08
CA VAL A 282 14.22 -24.92 17.37
C VAL A 282 13.24 -25.74 16.53
N ILE A 283 11.93 -25.56 16.79
CA ILE A 283 10.88 -26.04 15.89
C ILE A 283 11.13 -25.43 14.50
N THR A 284 11.49 -26.26 13.53
CA THR A 284 11.76 -25.80 12.17
C THR A 284 10.49 -25.24 11.54
N GLN A 285 10.63 -24.36 10.55
CA GLN A 285 9.48 -23.91 9.76
C GLN A 285 8.68 -25.08 9.17
N SER A 286 9.36 -26.17 8.80
CA SER A 286 8.71 -27.41 8.33
C SER A 286 7.83 -28.03 9.41
N LYS A 287 8.32 -28.06 10.66
CA LYS A 287 7.57 -28.59 11.80
C LYS A 287 6.37 -27.70 12.19
N MET A 288 6.52 -26.37 12.14
CA MET A 288 5.35 -25.48 12.31
C MET A 288 4.27 -25.78 11.25
N LYS A 289 4.69 -25.98 9.98
CA LYS A 289 3.75 -26.33 8.91
C LYS A 289 3.08 -27.70 9.12
N SER A 290 3.81 -28.70 9.63
CA SER A 290 3.21 -30.01 9.98
C SER A 290 2.20 -29.90 11.12
N ASP A 291 2.42 -28.96 12.04
CA ASP A 291 1.53 -28.70 13.18
C ASP A 291 0.31 -27.84 12.79
N GLY A 292 0.04 -27.68 11.48
CA GLY A 292 -1.13 -26.97 10.95
C GLY A 292 -0.93 -25.47 10.76
N TRP A 293 0.26 -24.92 11.05
CA TRP A 293 0.53 -23.50 10.84
C TRP A 293 0.68 -23.19 9.35
N LYS A 294 -0.09 -22.22 8.88
CA LYS A 294 -0.03 -21.77 7.49
C LYS A 294 0.91 -20.59 7.38
N SER A 295 2.00 -20.74 6.62
CA SER A 295 2.80 -19.59 6.19
C SER A 295 1.96 -18.76 5.22
N VAL A 296 1.62 -17.53 5.59
CA VAL A 296 1.01 -16.59 4.66
C VAL A 296 2.13 -16.02 3.79
N LYS A 297 2.05 -16.18 2.47
CA LYS A 297 3.02 -15.54 1.56
C LYS A 297 2.94 -14.04 1.77
N ALA A 298 4.05 -13.42 2.16
CA ALA A 298 4.20 -11.98 1.98
C ALA A 298 3.97 -11.69 0.50
N GLN A 299 3.04 -10.80 0.20
CA GLN A 299 2.73 -10.39 -1.17
C GLN A 299 4.01 -9.76 -1.74
N GLN A 300 4.71 -10.49 -2.62
CA GLN A 300 5.93 -9.98 -3.24
C GLN A 300 5.57 -8.71 -4.03
N PRO A 301 6.30 -7.60 -3.87
CA PRO A 301 6.21 -6.52 -4.85
C PRO A 301 6.65 -7.14 -6.18
N GLY A 302 5.75 -7.09 -7.17
CA GLY A 302 6.01 -7.65 -8.47
C GLY A 302 7.35 -7.17 -9.02
N ALA A 303 8.08 -8.07 -9.67
CA ALA A 303 9.29 -7.74 -10.40
C ALA A 303 8.99 -6.57 -11.35
N MET A 304 9.43 -5.38 -10.98
CA MET A 304 9.49 -4.25 -11.90
C MET A 304 10.60 -4.60 -12.87
N ALA A 305 10.21 -5.10 -14.05
CA ALA A 305 11.10 -5.24 -15.19
C ALA A 305 11.73 -3.86 -15.44
N GLU A 306 13.01 -3.78 -15.14
CA GLU A 306 13.87 -2.64 -15.41
C GLU A 306 14.08 -2.58 -16.93
N THR A 307 13.10 -2.00 -17.63
CA THR A 307 13.34 -1.48 -18.98
C THR A 307 14.05 -0.15 -18.78
N MET A 308 15.37 -0.20 -18.59
CA MET A 308 16.23 0.93 -18.87
C MET A 308 16.17 1.17 -20.38
N ASP A 309 15.22 2.00 -20.81
CA ASP A 309 15.28 2.61 -22.13
C ASP A 309 16.21 3.83 -22.05
N GLY A 310 17.16 3.85 -22.97
CA GLY A 310 18.30 4.74 -22.96
C GLY A 310 17.94 6.15 -23.36
N SER A 311 18.47 7.13 -22.62
CA SER A 311 18.64 8.47 -23.15
C SER A 311 19.75 9.20 -22.42
N SER A 312 20.95 9.16 -23.00
CA SER A 312 22.01 10.13 -22.74
C SER A 312 22.78 10.34 -24.04
N SER A 313 22.32 11.38 -24.74
CA SER A 313 22.99 12.36 -25.61
C SER A 313 24.21 12.03 -26.47
N PRO A 314 24.30 12.67 -27.66
CA PRO A 314 25.23 12.32 -28.73
C PRO A 314 26.62 12.92 -28.51
N GLY A 315 27.63 12.05 -28.42
CA GLY A 315 29.04 12.40 -28.51
C GLY A 315 29.56 12.26 -29.94
N ASN A 316 29.79 13.40 -30.56
CA ASN A 316 30.63 13.68 -31.74
C ASN A 316 31.61 12.56 -32.14
N ALA A 317 31.39 11.92 -33.29
CA ALA A 317 32.40 11.13 -33.98
C ALA A 317 32.37 11.43 -35.49
N ARG A 318 33.34 12.26 -35.92
CA ARG A 318 33.74 12.43 -37.30
C ARG A 318 34.05 11.07 -37.92
N ARG A 319 33.35 10.69 -39.00
CA ARG A 319 33.87 9.72 -39.97
C ARG A 319 33.77 10.30 -41.37
N ALA A 320 34.92 10.21 -42.04
CA ALA A 320 35.14 10.63 -43.41
C ALA A 320 34.33 9.80 -44.40
N ASN A 321 33.81 10.48 -45.42
CA ASN A 321 33.24 9.88 -46.62
C ASN A 321 34.30 9.08 -47.39
N PRO A 322 34.02 7.83 -47.82
CA PRO A 322 34.70 7.23 -48.95
C PRO A 322 34.05 7.67 -50.27
N LEU A 323 34.91 7.96 -51.25
CA LEU A 323 34.58 8.32 -52.63
C LEU A 323 33.65 7.32 -53.34
N PRO A 324 32.79 7.78 -54.27
CA PRO A 324 32.09 6.89 -55.19
C PRO A 324 33.05 6.34 -56.26
N SER A 325 33.10 5.01 -56.36
CA SER A 325 33.76 4.29 -57.43
C SER A 325 32.99 4.47 -58.73
N ALA A 326 33.62 5.10 -59.72
CA ALA A 326 33.12 5.23 -61.07
C ALA A 326 33.05 3.85 -61.74
N ARG A 327 31.91 3.55 -62.38
CA ARG A 327 31.83 2.46 -63.36
C ARG A 327 30.93 2.85 -64.52
N LYS A 328 31.48 2.58 -65.71
CA LYS A 328 30.88 2.51 -67.05
C LYS A 328 30.82 3.80 -67.87
N SER A 329 31.74 3.86 -68.82
CA SER A 329 31.37 3.97 -70.23
C SER A 329 32.39 3.16 -71.06
N THR A 330 31.81 2.43 -72.01
CA THR A 330 32.39 1.86 -73.23
C THR A 330 33.35 2.78 -73.96
#